data_AF-A9L1W5-F1
#
_entry.id   AF-A9L1W5-F1
#
_cell.length_a   1.000
_cell.length_b   1.000
_cell.length_c   1.000
_cell.angle_alpha   90.00
_cell.angle_beta   90.00
_cell.angle_gamma   90.00
#
_symmetry.space_group_name_H-M   'P 1'
#
loop_
_entity.id
_entity.type
_entity.pdbx_description
1 polymer ?
#
loop_
_entity_poly.entity_id
_entity_poly.type
_entity_poly.pdbx_seq_one_letter_code
_entity_poly.pdbx_strand_id
1 'polypeptide(L)'
;MRFSRIHFFYIPHRASAFRLKLSMELRGLLRLLPLLICTPLLAHADRLAMANAKLASQDVSVSITQIVRYCVDPDWLPYEGIREGKHLGISSDYIDYIESHSSLKFQLVSTSSWTETLSFLQSGQCDLTPMLNKTLIRETYLHFSDVYFRSPNVLVSLKDQPFLQGFENIGARTLAVPKGYRLAEYIQHYYPQIETLTVASEPAGLQSVLDKRADLFVGSMFSVNSYIQQTGFNHLKIAGWGGPEDELRMGVAYGQESLLPVINKALNAVSEQERITIYQKWNNVTVIDETNYSLVYQVICATCLLLLILGARTYFISQYNRRLTDKNQQLETLRQQLEASNAELEFLSTHDPLTKLYNRHYFNRLFINNEQHDQSAKAGMCLVMIDIDYFKEINDTLGHNVGDRILEQVSQVLQHCVRESDVVARWGGEEFVILCQQSSLPLVESLCVRIAERIKHYQFTDNVQLTCSFGVAKLADNEPMMLCFERADRALYRAKAQGRNQMCTDK
;
A
#
# COMPACT_ATOMS: atom_id res chain seq x y z
N MET A 1 55.33 -2.87 -24.22
CA MET A 1 54.96 -4.18 -24.80
C MET A 1 54.73 -5.12 -23.62
N ARG A 2 53.64 -5.86 -23.42
CA ARG A 2 52.51 -6.30 -24.26
C ARG A 2 51.33 -6.50 -23.29
N PHE A 3 50.16 -6.00 -23.69
CA PHE A 3 48.86 -6.33 -23.10
C PHE A 3 48.51 -7.80 -23.40
N SER A 4 47.97 -8.52 -22.42
CA SER A 4 47.30 -9.80 -22.63
C SER A 4 45.86 -9.72 -22.14
N ARG A 5 44.96 -9.73 -23.13
CA ARG A 5 43.49 -9.74 -23.03
C ARG A 5 43.01 -11.03 -22.35
N ILE A 6 42.05 -10.90 -21.44
CA ILE A 6 41.23 -12.03 -20.97
C ILE A 6 39.93 -12.01 -21.78
N HIS A 7 39.67 -13.13 -22.46
CA HIS A 7 38.46 -13.40 -23.24
C HIS A 7 37.25 -13.58 -22.31
N PHE A 8 36.20 -12.79 -22.51
CA PHE A 8 34.85 -13.10 -22.05
C PHE A 8 34.21 -14.08 -23.05
N PHE A 9 33.89 -15.28 -22.56
CA PHE A 9 33.03 -16.22 -23.26
C PHE A 9 31.55 -15.85 -23.03
N TYR A 10 30.81 -15.82 -24.12
CA TYR A 10 29.37 -15.60 -24.24
C TYR A 10 28.64 -16.97 -24.28
N ILE A 11 27.30 -16.94 -24.22
CA ILE A 11 26.29 -18.00 -24.54
C ILE A 11 25.70 -18.74 -23.29
N PRO A 12 24.37 -18.99 -23.16
CA PRO A 12 23.19 -18.14 -23.39
C PRO A 12 22.03 -18.37 -22.36
N HIS A 13 20.92 -17.66 -22.58
CA HIS A 13 19.59 -17.82 -22.00
C HIS A 13 19.08 -19.27 -21.78
N ARG A 14 18.47 -19.50 -20.61
CA ARG A 14 17.26 -20.35 -20.49
C ARG A 14 16.21 -19.64 -19.64
N ALA A 15 15.12 -19.28 -20.31
CA ALA A 15 13.85 -18.93 -19.70
C ALA A 15 13.16 -20.21 -19.22
N SER A 16 12.68 -20.23 -17.98
CA SER A 16 11.63 -21.16 -17.56
C SER A 16 10.74 -20.50 -16.54
N ALA A 17 9.51 -20.29 -16.98
CA ALA A 17 8.32 -19.88 -16.24
C ALA A 17 8.23 -20.48 -14.83
N PHE A 18 8.11 -19.61 -13.82
CA PHE A 18 7.54 -19.99 -12.52
C PHE A 18 6.08 -19.55 -12.52
N ARG A 19 5.20 -20.48 -12.94
CA ARG A 19 3.74 -20.36 -12.81
C ARG A 19 3.33 -20.60 -11.37
N LEU A 20 2.33 -19.82 -10.95
CA LEU A 20 1.52 -20.00 -9.76
C LEU A 20 1.16 -21.47 -9.48
N LYS A 21 1.42 -21.90 -8.24
CA LYS A 21 0.64 -22.94 -7.54
C LYS A 21 0.40 -22.44 -6.12
N LEU A 22 -0.63 -21.61 -5.95
CA LEU A 22 -1.29 -21.40 -4.67
C LEU A 22 -2.60 -22.19 -4.76
N SER A 23 -2.61 -23.41 -4.26
CA SER A 23 -3.80 -24.25 -4.20
C SER A 23 -3.98 -24.79 -2.79
N MET A 24 -5.14 -24.45 -2.23
CA MET A 24 -5.88 -25.19 -1.21
C MET A 24 -5.17 -25.44 0.12
N GLU A 25 -5.57 -24.65 1.11
CA GLU A 25 -5.94 -25.01 2.49
C GLU A 25 -6.33 -23.65 3.15
N LEU A 26 -7.20 -23.64 4.16
CA LEU A 26 -7.91 -22.45 4.72
C LEU A 26 -9.12 -21.94 3.94
N ARG A 27 -10.09 -22.84 3.70
CA ARG A 27 -11.50 -22.48 3.85
C ARG A 27 -12.02 -23.17 5.11
N GLY A 28 -12.25 -22.40 6.17
CA GLY A 28 -13.01 -22.89 7.32
C GLY A 28 -12.50 -22.43 8.68
N LEU A 29 -12.40 -21.12 8.93
CA LEU A 29 -12.28 -20.60 10.30
C LEU A 29 -12.67 -19.11 10.37
N LEU A 30 -13.87 -18.80 9.87
CA LEU A 30 -14.46 -17.47 10.09
C LEU A 30 -15.99 -17.53 10.06
N ARG A 31 -16.58 -18.23 11.03
CA ARG A 31 -17.96 -18.02 11.47
C ARG A 31 -18.06 -18.45 12.94
N LEU A 32 -18.35 -17.50 13.82
CA LEU A 32 -19.37 -17.56 14.88
C LEU A 32 -18.96 -16.80 16.15
N LEU A 33 -19.58 -15.63 16.30
CA LEU A 33 -20.00 -14.97 17.54
C LEU A 33 -21.10 -13.97 17.10
N PRO A 34 -22.08 -13.55 17.93
CA PRO A 34 -22.59 -14.04 19.22
C PRO A 34 -24.14 -14.18 19.23
N LEU A 35 -24.74 -14.47 20.41
CA LEU A 35 -26.15 -14.35 20.89
C LEU A 35 -26.72 -15.70 21.36
N LEU A 36 -27.51 -15.86 22.44
CA LEU A 36 -27.96 -15.06 23.59
C LEU A 36 -28.72 -16.05 24.52
N ILE A 37 -28.74 -15.77 25.84
CA ILE A 37 -29.86 -15.95 26.80
C ILE A 37 -30.14 -17.33 27.47
N CYS A 38 -30.01 -17.27 28.82
CA CYS A 38 -30.79 -17.85 29.94
C CYS A 38 -31.03 -19.38 30.11
N THR A 39 -30.35 -19.93 31.14
CA THR A 39 -30.82 -20.65 32.38
C THR A 39 -32.09 -21.55 32.35
N PRO A 40 -32.24 -22.59 33.22
CA PRO A 40 -31.64 -22.74 34.57
C PRO A 40 -31.18 -24.16 35.00
N LEU A 41 -30.61 -24.18 36.22
CA LEU A 41 -30.34 -25.26 37.17
C LEU A 41 -31.05 -26.60 36.96
N LEU A 42 -30.32 -27.71 37.09
CA LEU A 42 -30.56 -28.76 38.11
C LEU A 42 -29.50 -29.87 38.01
N ALA A 43 -29.14 -30.41 39.17
CA ALA A 43 -28.30 -31.58 39.41
C ALA A 43 -26.81 -31.41 39.11
N HIS A 44 -26.01 -31.08 40.14
CA HIS A 44 -24.68 -31.66 40.43
C HIS A 44 -24.26 -31.33 41.88
N ALA A 45 -25.22 -31.36 42.80
CA ALA A 45 -24.98 -31.30 44.24
C ALA A 45 -25.30 -32.69 44.82
N ASP A 46 -24.45 -33.68 44.54
CA ASP A 46 -24.48 -35.00 45.20
C ASP A 46 -23.16 -35.79 45.09
N ARG A 47 -22.03 -35.15 44.75
CA ARG A 47 -20.71 -35.82 44.67
C ARG A 47 -19.63 -35.27 45.61
N LEU A 48 -19.96 -34.34 46.50
CA LEU A 48 -19.00 -33.73 47.45
C LEU A 48 -19.21 -34.14 48.92
N ALA A 49 -20.10 -35.09 49.21
CA ALA A 49 -20.39 -35.52 50.59
C ALA A 49 -19.74 -36.86 51.02
N MET A 50 -18.85 -37.46 50.21
CA MET A 50 -18.12 -38.68 50.59
C MET A 50 -16.61 -38.56 50.31
N ALA A 51 -15.93 -37.65 51.00
CA ALA A 51 -14.46 -37.62 51.05
C ALA A 51 -13.86 -37.07 52.35
N ASN A 52 -14.67 -36.76 53.37
CA ASN A 52 -14.19 -36.25 54.66
C ASN A 52 -14.65 -37.15 55.82
N ALA A 53 -13.98 -38.30 55.97
CA ALA A 53 -14.01 -39.09 57.20
C ALA A 53 -12.88 -40.13 57.23
N LYS A 54 -11.61 -39.70 57.22
CA LYS A 54 -10.50 -40.49 57.79
C LYS A 54 -9.23 -39.65 57.86
N LEU A 55 -8.92 -39.17 59.06
CA LEU A 55 -7.59 -39.05 59.68
C LEU A 55 -7.70 -38.01 60.80
N ALA A 56 -8.14 -38.50 61.96
CA ALA A 56 -7.95 -37.82 63.23
C ALA A 56 -6.55 -38.14 63.78
N SER A 57 -6.09 -37.23 64.65
CA SER A 57 -5.02 -37.35 65.64
C SER A 57 -3.57 -37.40 65.17
N GLN A 58 -2.91 -36.23 65.17
CA GLN A 58 -1.57 -36.08 65.74
C GLN A 58 -1.51 -34.77 66.53
N ASP A 59 -1.46 -34.90 67.86
CA ASP A 59 -1.12 -33.81 68.78
C ASP A 59 0.31 -33.34 68.52
N VAL A 60 0.50 -32.04 68.28
CA VAL A 60 1.81 -31.39 68.35
C VAL A 60 1.75 -30.35 69.45
N SER A 61 2.53 -30.61 70.50
CA SER A 61 2.81 -29.72 71.60
C SER A 61 3.41 -28.40 71.10
N VAL A 62 2.87 -27.29 71.58
CA VAL A 62 3.33 -25.93 71.27
C VAL A 62 4.72 -25.73 71.89
N SER A 63 5.74 -25.87 71.05
CA SER A 63 7.13 -25.52 71.37
C SER A 63 7.25 -24.00 71.53
N ILE A 64 7.88 -23.55 72.62
CA ILE A 64 8.16 -22.13 72.89
C ILE A 64 8.90 -21.55 71.68
N THR A 65 8.27 -20.57 71.05
CA THR A 65 8.76 -20.00 69.80
C THR A 65 9.68 -18.81 70.12
N GLN A 66 10.96 -18.91 69.78
CA GLN A 66 11.93 -17.83 69.98
C GLN A 66 11.85 -16.84 68.82
N ILE A 67 11.57 -15.57 69.11
CA ILE A 67 11.56 -14.49 68.10
C ILE A 67 12.99 -13.99 67.93
N VAL A 68 13.48 -14.00 66.69
CA VAL A 68 14.79 -13.53 66.26
C VAL A 68 14.62 -12.25 65.45
N ARG A 69 15.15 -11.13 65.94
CA ARG A 69 15.14 -9.88 65.19
C ARG A 69 16.28 -9.91 64.19
N TYR A 70 15.99 -9.69 62.92
CA TYR A 70 17.02 -9.74 61.88
C TYR A 70 16.98 -8.51 61.00
N CYS A 71 18.14 -8.12 60.47
CA CYS A 71 18.26 -7.11 59.42
C CYS A 71 19.06 -7.65 58.24
N VAL A 72 18.96 -6.96 57.11
CA VAL A 72 19.47 -7.40 55.79
C VAL A 72 20.16 -6.22 55.10
N ASP A 73 20.92 -6.44 54.04
CA ASP A 73 21.23 -5.39 53.08
C ASP A 73 19.96 -5.00 52.30
N PRO A 74 19.45 -3.75 52.42
CA PRO A 74 18.19 -3.38 51.78
C PRO A 74 18.26 -3.24 50.25
N ASP A 75 19.45 -3.16 49.66
CA ASP A 75 19.65 -2.84 48.24
C ASP A 75 20.60 -3.81 47.50
N TRP A 76 20.54 -5.10 47.82
CA TRP A 76 21.44 -6.12 47.27
C TRP A 76 20.71 -7.29 46.56
N LEU A 77 19.65 -6.96 45.82
CA LEU A 77 18.92 -7.95 45.03
C LEU A 77 19.82 -8.54 43.92
N PRO A 78 19.79 -9.86 43.67
CA PRO A 78 18.79 -10.83 44.14
C PRO A 78 19.14 -11.53 45.47
N TYR A 79 20.25 -11.21 46.14
CA TYR A 79 20.64 -11.86 47.39
C TYR A 79 19.67 -11.50 48.51
N GLU A 80 19.49 -10.20 48.75
CA GLU A 80 18.56 -9.67 49.73
C GLU A 80 18.20 -8.21 49.44
N GLY A 81 17.03 -7.78 49.92
CA GLY A 81 16.57 -6.42 49.77
C GLY A 81 15.28 -6.16 50.52
N ILE A 82 14.95 -4.89 50.72
CA ILE A 82 13.69 -4.46 51.33
C ILE A 82 12.87 -3.70 50.29
N ARG A 83 11.63 -4.15 50.05
CA ARG A 83 10.64 -3.43 49.24
C ARG A 83 9.30 -3.45 49.98
N GLU A 84 8.67 -2.28 50.09
CA GLU A 84 7.38 -2.12 50.80
C GLU A 84 7.38 -2.71 52.22
N GLY A 85 8.51 -2.60 52.93
CA GLY A 85 8.68 -3.12 54.29
C GLY A 85 8.80 -4.64 54.40
N LYS A 86 8.94 -5.36 53.29
CA LYS A 86 9.14 -6.81 53.25
C LYS A 86 10.55 -7.17 52.80
N HIS A 87 11.09 -8.22 53.41
CA HIS A 87 12.34 -8.84 53.00
C HIS A 87 12.10 -9.68 51.73
N LEU A 88 12.93 -9.44 50.72
CA LEU A 88 12.94 -10.14 49.45
C LEU A 88 14.36 -10.63 49.14
N GLY A 89 14.48 -11.73 48.42
CA GLY A 89 15.74 -12.20 47.85
C GLY A 89 15.97 -13.68 48.15
N ILE A 90 17.11 -14.18 47.72
CA ILE A 90 17.56 -15.55 48.04
C ILE A 90 17.55 -15.74 49.55
N SER A 91 18.04 -14.78 50.33
CA SER A 91 18.12 -14.91 51.77
C SER A 91 16.75 -14.89 52.46
N SER A 92 15.71 -14.31 51.84
CA SER A 92 14.33 -14.38 52.36
C SER A 92 13.78 -15.80 52.28
N ASP A 93 14.03 -16.51 51.19
CA ASP A 93 13.58 -17.90 51.03
C ASP A 93 14.30 -18.83 52.01
N TYR A 94 15.57 -18.57 52.32
CA TYR A 94 16.27 -19.31 53.39
C TYR A 94 15.71 -18.99 54.78
N ILE A 95 15.31 -17.75 55.06
CA ILE A 95 14.65 -17.39 56.32
C ILE A 95 13.30 -18.11 56.45
N ASP A 96 12.48 -18.12 55.40
CA ASP A 96 11.20 -18.84 55.37
C ASP A 96 11.39 -20.36 55.53
N TYR A 97 12.43 -20.92 54.91
CA TYR A 97 12.78 -22.33 55.07
C TYR A 97 13.15 -22.65 56.53
N ILE A 98 14.00 -21.83 57.16
CA ILE A 98 14.39 -22.03 58.56
C ILE A 98 13.19 -21.85 59.49
N GLU A 99 12.32 -20.86 59.21
CA GLU A 99 11.12 -20.60 60.01
C GLU A 99 10.11 -21.76 59.95
N SER A 100 10.03 -22.46 58.81
CA SER A 100 9.14 -23.62 58.63
C SER A 100 9.72 -24.93 59.17
N HIS A 101 11.04 -25.03 59.35
CA HIS A 101 11.73 -26.25 59.78
C HIS A 101 12.39 -26.14 61.18
N SER A 102 12.12 -25.06 61.91
CA SER A 102 12.64 -24.84 63.26
C SER A 102 11.59 -24.21 64.19
N SER A 103 11.94 -24.03 65.46
CA SER A 103 11.13 -23.33 66.45
C SER A 103 11.39 -21.82 66.49
N LEU A 104 12.12 -21.28 65.51
CA LEU A 104 12.44 -19.85 65.41
C LEU A 104 11.32 -19.13 64.66
N LYS A 105 11.09 -17.87 65.02
CA LYS A 105 10.30 -16.91 64.24
C LYS A 105 11.13 -15.69 63.95
N PHE A 106 10.98 -15.12 62.76
CA PHE A 106 11.83 -14.04 62.31
C PHE A 106 11.07 -12.73 62.21
N GLN A 107 11.60 -11.69 62.85
CA GLN A 107 11.07 -10.34 62.78
C GLN A 107 12.05 -9.43 62.07
N LEU A 108 11.65 -8.90 60.91
CA LEU A 108 12.47 -7.96 60.16
C LEU A 108 12.57 -6.63 60.90
N VAL A 109 13.80 -6.17 61.13
CA VAL A 109 14.16 -4.81 61.52
C VAL A 109 14.60 -4.09 60.26
N SER A 110 13.78 -3.15 59.79
CA SER A 110 14.05 -2.43 58.56
C SER A 110 15.23 -1.47 58.73
N THR A 111 16.14 -1.48 57.76
CA THR A 111 17.29 -0.57 57.66
C THR A 111 17.27 0.12 56.30
N SER A 112 17.89 1.29 56.23
CA SER A 112 17.97 2.15 55.05
C SER A 112 19.25 1.94 54.23
N SER A 113 20.28 1.31 54.81
CA SER A 113 21.53 1.00 54.12
C SER A 113 22.27 -0.15 54.79
N TRP A 114 23.18 -0.80 54.05
CA TRP A 114 24.07 -1.82 54.61
C TRP A 114 24.89 -1.34 55.80
N THR A 115 25.34 -0.08 55.79
CA THR A 115 26.10 0.50 56.91
C THR A 115 25.25 0.57 58.19
N GLU A 116 23.95 0.87 58.06
CA GLU A 116 23.01 0.87 59.18
C GLU A 116 22.76 -0.56 59.68
N THR A 117 22.60 -1.54 58.78
CA THR A 117 22.51 -2.97 59.13
C THR A 117 23.70 -3.42 59.97
N LEU A 118 24.92 -3.08 59.55
CA LEU A 118 26.13 -3.37 60.33
C LEU A 118 26.13 -2.69 61.70
N SER A 119 25.70 -1.43 61.79
CA SER A 119 25.59 -0.72 63.06
C SER A 119 24.58 -1.37 64.01
N PHE A 120 23.45 -1.85 63.48
CA PHE A 120 22.40 -2.48 64.28
C PHE A 120 22.83 -3.83 64.83
N LEU A 121 23.61 -4.60 64.07
CA LEU A 121 24.24 -5.84 64.54
C LEU A 121 25.24 -5.55 65.65
N GLN A 122 26.10 -4.54 65.49
CA GLN A 122 27.08 -4.15 66.52
C GLN A 122 26.42 -3.66 67.81
N SER A 123 25.29 -2.95 67.71
CA SER A 123 24.56 -2.45 68.88
C SER A 123 23.57 -3.44 69.48
N GLY A 124 23.42 -4.66 68.91
CA GLY A 124 22.43 -5.65 69.36
C GLY A 124 20.98 -5.29 69.08
N GLN A 125 20.72 -4.36 68.15
CA GLN A 125 19.37 -4.05 67.67
C GLN A 125 18.84 -5.16 66.75
N CYS A 126 19.73 -5.83 66.02
CA CYS A 126 19.46 -7.08 65.33
C CYS A 126 20.23 -8.22 66.01
N ASP A 127 19.56 -9.36 66.13
CA ASP A 127 20.13 -10.60 66.63
C ASP A 127 20.84 -11.39 65.52
N LEU A 128 20.41 -11.20 64.26
CA LEU A 128 20.87 -11.96 63.10
C LEU A 128 20.92 -11.11 61.83
N THR A 129 21.82 -11.46 60.91
CA THR A 129 21.75 -11.07 59.49
C THR A 129 21.84 -12.31 58.61
N PRO A 130 20.95 -12.49 57.62
CA PRO A 130 20.89 -13.72 56.84
C PRO A 130 22.12 -13.92 55.97
N MET A 131 22.61 -12.89 55.29
CA MET A 131 23.62 -13.09 54.26
C MET A 131 24.76 -12.09 54.37
N LEU A 132 25.93 -12.58 54.79
CA LEU A 132 27.15 -11.78 54.76
C LEU A 132 28.42 -12.63 54.65
N ASN A 133 29.50 -11.98 54.25
CA ASN A 133 30.82 -12.55 54.33
C ASN A 133 31.45 -12.40 55.73
N LYS A 134 32.26 -13.40 56.10
CA LYS A 134 33.11 -13.38 57.30
C LYS A 134 34.36 -12.49 57.08
N THR A 135 34.70 -11.65 58.06
CA THR A 135 35.96 -10.89 58.10
C THR A 135 36.51 -10.83 59.53
N LEU A 136 37.81 -10.55 59.69
CA LEU A 136 38.44 -10.42 61.01
C LEU A 136 37.77 -9.34 61.87
N ILE A 137 37.33 -8.25 61.24
CA ILE A 137 36.61 -7.16 61.94
C ILE A 137 35.25 -7.68 62.41
N ARG A 138 34.51 -8.39 61.56
CA ARG A 138 33.16 -8.87 61.88
C ARG A 138 33.16 -9.99 62.93
N GLU A 139 34.22 -10.81 62.98
CA GLU A 139 34.40 -11.81 64.03
C GLU A 139 34.48 -11.23 65.45
N THR A 140 34.76 -9.92 65.58
CA THR A 140 34.80 -9.24 66.89
C THR A 140 33.42 -8.93 67.48
N TYR A 141 32.34 -9.12 66.71
CA TYR A 141 30.96 -8.87 67.18
C TYR A 141 29.91 -9.84 66.62
N LEU A 142 30.30 -10.76 65.74
CA LEU A 142 29.43 -11.80 65.16
C LEU A 142 30.07 -13.18 65.28
N HIS A 143 29.20 -14.17 65.48
CA HIS A 143 29.48 -15.56 65.12
C HIS A 143 28.82 -15.90 63.78
N PHE A 144 29.34 -16.91 63.09
CA PHE A 144 28.91 -17.24 61.74
C PHE A 144 28.41 -18.67 61.61
N SER A 145 27.39 -18.87 60.77
CA SER A 145 26.93 -20.18 60.33
C SER A 145 27.93 -20.85 59.39
N ASP A 146 27.60 -22.08 58.99
CA ASP A 146 28.23 -22.74 57.84
C ASP A 146 27.95 -21.94 56.54
N VAL A 147 28.82 -22.10 55.53
CA VAL A 147 28.59 -21.50 54.20
C VAL A 147 27.39 -22.20 53.57
N TYR A 148 26.37 -21.43 53.23
CA TYR A 148 25.19 -21.97 52.57
C TYR A 148 25.00 -21.46 51.15
N PHE A 149 25.72 -20.39 50.77
CA PHE A 149 25.68 -19.84 49.42
C PHE A 149 27.06 -19.30 49.01
N ARG A 150 27.44 -19.52 47.75
CA ARG A 150 28.70 -19.02 47.18
C ARG A 150 28.40 -18.17 45.95
N SER A 151 29.14 -17.09 45.77
CA SER A 151 28.99 -16.27 44.58
C SER A 151 30.30 -15.65 44.10
N PRO A 152 30.64 -15.79 42.81
CA PRO A 152 31.82 -15.14 42.28
C PRO A 152 31.64 -13.63 42.22
N ASN A 153 32.72 -12.91 42.48
CA ASN A 153 32.78 -11.46 42.32
C ASN A 153 33.36 -11.12 40.95
N VAL A 154 32.87 -10.05 40.34
CA VAL A 154 33.22 -9.63 38.98
C VAL A 154 33.62 -8.16 38.93
N LEU A 155 34.49 -7.84 37.97
CA LEU A 155 34.79 -6.48 37.56
C LEU A 155 33.84 -6.08 36.44
N VAL A 156 33.30 -4.87 36.49
CA VAL A 156 32.35 -4.31 35.52
C VAL A 156 32.92 -3.03 34.95
N SER A 157 32.82 -2.86 33.63
CA SER A 157 33.28 -1.67 32.92
C SER A 157 32.31 -1.28 31.81
N LEU A 158 32.59 -0.17 31.12
CA LEU A 158 32.02 0.11 29.82
C LEU A 158 32.49 -0.92 28.76
N LYS A 159 31.68 -1.15 27.71
CA LYS A 159 31.90 -2.18 26.69
C LYS A 159 33.22 -2.08 25.90
N ASP A 160 33.82 -0.91 25.84
CA ASP A 160 35.04 -0.58 25.10
C ASP A 160 36.35 -0.97 25.83
N GLN A 161 36.29 -1.24 27.14
CA GLN A 161 37.48 -1.60 27.92
C GLN A 161 37.92 -3.07 27.70
N PRO A 162 39.22 -3.41 27.81
CA PRO A 162 39.69 -4.80 27.69
C PRO A 162 39.21 -5.68 28.85
N PHE A 163 39.25 -7.00 28.66
CA PHE A 163 39.01 -7.96 29.74
C PHE A 163 40.21 -7.97 30.71
N LEU A 164 39.94 -7.99 32.01
CA LEU A 164 40.90 -7.88 33.11
C LEU A 164 40.90 -9.17 33.93
N GLN A 165 42.10 -9.65 34.28
CA GLN A 165 42.29 -10.81 35.14
C GLN A 165 42.66 -10.35 36.55
N GLY A 166 41.69 -10.26 37.46
CA GLY A 166 41.97 -9.89 38.85
C GLY A 166 42.30 -8.42 39.08
N PHE A 167 42.55 -8.07 40.34
CA PHE A 167 42.84 -6.71 40.78
C PHE A 167 44.26 -6.26 40.41
N GLU A 168 45.19 -7.19 40.21
CA GLU A 168 46.59 -6.94 39.84
C GLU A 168 46.71 -6.20 38.50
N ASN A 169 45.74 -6.42 37.61
CA ASN A 169 45.79 -5.99 36.21
C ASN A 169 44.91 -4.78 35.91
N ILE A 170 44.34 -4.11 36.92
CA ILE A 170 43.46 -2.96 36.67
C ILE A 170 44.22 -1.68 36.32
N GLY A 171 45.50 -1.59 36.71
CA GLY A 171 46.37 -0.45 36.43
C GLY A 171 46.01 0.79 37.25
N ALA A 172 46.08 1.97 36.64
CA ALA A 172 45.74 3.26 37.26
C ALA A 172 44.24 3.60 37.22
N ARG A 173 43.38 2.60 36.96
CA ARG A 173 41.93 2.79 36.85
C ARG A 173 41.29 2.97 38.23
N THR A 174 40.34 3.88 38.33
CA THR A 174 39.57 4.08 39.56
C THR A 174 38.54 2.95 39.73
N LEU A 175 38.57 2.26 40.88
CA LEU A 175 37.69 1.15 41.19
C LEU A 175 36.60 1.57 42.18
N ALA A 176 35.33 1.54 41.76
CA ALA A 176 34.19 1.75 42.63
C ALA A 176 33.95 0.52 43.51
N VAL A 177 33.89 0.72 44.83
CA VAL A 177 33.69 -0.33 45.84
C VAL A 177 32.62 0.10 46.85
N PRO A 178 31.60 -0.73 47.12
CA PRO A 178 30.59 -0.38 48.11
C PRO A 178 31.16 -0.28 49.54
N LYS A 179 30.73 0.75 50.27
CA LYS A 179 31.16 0.99 51.65
C LYS A 179 30.67 -0.12 52.58
N GLY A 180 31.57 -0.61 53.43
CA GLY A 180 31.24 -1.64 54.43
C GLY A 180 31.12 -3.06 53.85
N TYR A 181 31.37 -3.26 52.56
CA TYR A 181 31.46 -4.59 51.96
C TYR A 181 32.83 -5.21 52.25
N ARG A 182 32.89 -6.54 52.32
CA ARG A 182 34.16 -7.27 52.55
C ARG A 182 35.23 -6.88 51.53
N LEU A 183 34.84 -6.65 50.27
CA LEU A 183 35.78 -6.29 49.22
C LEU A 183 36.48 -4.95 49.49
N ALA A 184 35.83 -4.00 50.17
CA ALA A 184 36.49 -2.75 50.58
C ALA A 184 37.64 -3.03 51.56
N GLU A 185 37.38 -3.87 52.58
CA GLU A 185 38.41 -4.31 53.54
C GLU A 185 39.54 -5.09 52.83
N TYR A 186 39.19 -5.99 51.92
CA TYR A 186 40.13 -6.81 51.17
C TYR A 186 41.04 -5.99 50.25
N ILE A 187 40.47 -5.07 49.46
CA ILE A 187 41.23 -4.21 48.55
C ILE A 187 42.15 -3.28 49.33
N GLN A 188 41.65 -2.67 50.41
CA GLN A 188 42.46 -1.79 51.26
C GLN A 188 43.66 -2.52 51.88
N HIS A 189 43.50 -3.80 52.24
CA HIS A 189 44.55 -4.59 52.87
C HIS A 189 45.58 -5.15 51.87
N TYR A 190 45.12 -5.75 50.77
CA TYR A 190 45.99 -6.48 49.83
C TYR A 190 46.40 -5.67 48.60
N TYR A 191 45.63 -4.62 48.26
CA TYR A 191 45.88 -3.76 47.10
C TYR A 191 45.77 -2.27 47.45
N PRO A 192 46.51 -1.77 48.47
CA PRO A 192 46.39 -0.39 48.95
C PRO A 192 46.76 0.67 47.90
N GLN A 193 47.45 0.27 46.83
CA GLN A 193 47.81 1.14 45.70
C GLN A 193 46.64 1.42 44.74
N ILE A 194 45.54 0.67 44.81
CA ILE A 194 44.39 0.86 43.93
C ILE A 194 43.64 2.13 44.35
N GLU A 195 43.43 3.04 43.42
CA GLU A 195 42.54 4.19 43.64
C GLU A 195 41.09 3.69 43.73
N THR A 196 40.45 3.91 44.88
CA THR A 196 39.09 3.44 45.12
C THR A 196 38.11 4.61 45.23
N LEU A 197 36.96 4.47 44.57
CA LEU A 197 35.79 5.33 44.77
C LEU A 197 34.80 4.60 45.70
N THR A 198 34.65 5.08 46.92
CA THR A 198 33.67 4.49 47.85
C THR A 198 32.24 4.88 47.45
N VAL A 199 31.35 3.90 47.29
CA VAL A 199 29.94 4.10 46.93
C VAL A 199 29.00 3.52 47.98
N ALA A 200 27.72 3.92 47.98
CA ALA A 200 26.76 3.52 49.00
C ALA A 200 26.24 2.07 48.85
N SER A 201 26.13 1.59 47.61
CA SER A 201 25.56 0.28 47.27
C SER A 201 26.06 -0.19 45.90
N GLU A 202 25.79 -1.44 45.52
CA GLU A 202 26.14 -1.93 44.18
C GLU A 202 25.46 -1.16 43.04
N PRO A 203 24.14 -0.85 43.10
CA PRO A 203 23.51 0.03 42.11
C PRO A 203 24.21 1.38 41.96
N ALA A 204 24.62 2.01 43.06
CA ALA A 204 25.36 3.28 43.03
C ALA A 204 26.76 3.12 42.41
N GLY A 205 27.40 1.97 42.61
CA GLY A 205 28.68 1.61 41.99
C GLY A 205 28.57 1.42 40.48
N LEU A 206 27.59 0.65 40.01
CA LEU A 206 27.32 0.47 38.59
C LEU A 206 26.98 1.81 37.91
N GLN A 207 26.18 2.65 38.56
CA GLN A 207 25.87 4.00 38.08
C GLN A 207 27.13 4.87 37.98
N SER A 208 28.08 4.76 38.93
CA SER A 208 29.32 5.54 38.87
C SER A 208 30.20 5.22 37.66
N VAL A 209 30.14 3.99 37.14
CA VAL A 209 30.83 3.60 35.90
C VAL A 209 30.13 4.19 34.68
N LEU A 210 28.79 4.17 34.65
CA LEU A 210 28.01 4.83 33.60
C LEU A 210 28.26 6.34 33.55
N ASP A 211 28.34 6.97 34.72
CA ASP A 211 28.64 8.40 34.88
C ASP A 211 30.11 8.74 34.59
N LYS A 212 30.97 7.74 34.33
CA LYS A 212 32.43 7.88 34.18
C LYS A 212 33.12 8.53 35.39
N ARG A 213 32.56 8.37 36.59
CA ARG A 213 33.18 8.75 37.86
C ARG A 213 34.14 7.68 38.38
N ALA A 214 33.94 6.44 37.96
CA ALA A 214 34.88 5.34 38.12
C ALA A 214 35.06 4.61 36.79
N ASP A 215 36.22 4.02 36.58
CA ASP A 215 36.51 3.23 35.38
C ASP A 215 35.96 1.80 35.49
N LEU A 216 36.00 1.27 36.71
CA LEU A 216 35.60 -0.08 37.05
C LEU A 216 34.69 -0.09 38.27
N PHE A 217 33.81 -1.07 38.34
CA PHE A 217 33.08 -1.43 39.55
C PHE A 217 33.37 -2.88 39.91
N VAL A 218 33.45 -3.20 41.21
CA VAL A 218 33.51 -4.58 41.68
C VAL A 218 32.27 -4.91 42.51
N GLY A 219 31.63 -6.04 42.20
CA GLY A 219 30.47 -6.53 42.94
C GLY A 219 30.17 -7.98 42.63
N SER A 220 29.10 -8.49 43.23
CA SER A 220 28.73 -9.89 43.13
C SER A 220 28.10 -10.22 41.78
N MET A 221 28.47 -11.34 41.15
CA MET A 221 28.08 -11.67 39.78
C MET A 221 26.57 -11.72 39.58
N PHE A 222 25.80 -12.29 40.53
CA PHE A 222 24.35 -12.42 40.35
C PHE A 222 23.63 -11.08 40.48
N SER A 223 24.06 -10.22 41.40
CA SER A 223 23.50 -8.87 41.56
C SER A 223 23.85 -7.98 40.37
N VAL A 224 25.12 -7.97 39.95
CA VAL A 224 25.55 -7.28 38.73
C VAL A 224 24.76 -7.75 37.50
N ASN A 225 24.64 -9.06 37.31
CA ASN A 225 23.92 -9.63 36.18
C ASN A 225 22.43 -9.25 36.24
N SER A 226 21.80 -9.38 37.40
CA SER A 226 20.41 -8.97 37.63
C SER A 226 20.19 -7.50 37.29
N TYR A 227 21.07 -6.62 37.78
CA TYR A 227 20.97 -5.18 37.53
C TYR A 227 21.14 -4.84 36.05
N ILE A 228 22.15 -5.39 35.37
CA ILE A 228 22.38 -5.15 33.93
C ILE A 228 21.17 -5.60 33.10
N GLN A 229 20.55 -6.73 33.45
CA GLN A 229 19.37 -7.26 32.76
C GLN A 229 18.12 -6.40 33.01
N GLN A 230 17.83 -6.05 34.27
CA GLN A 230 16.61 -5.31 34.63
C GLN A 230 16.59 -3.86 34.11
N THR A 231 17.76 -3.21 34.08
CA THR A 231 17.87 -1.81 33.66
C THR A 231 18.02 -1.64 32.15
N GLY A 232 18.27 -2.72 31.40
CA GLY A 232 18.51 -2.66 29.95
C GLY A 232 19.78 -1.91 29.58
N PHE A 233 20.73 -1.73 30.51
CA PHE A 233 21.97 -1.00 30.28
C PHE A 233 22.93 -1.78 29.38
N ASN A 234 22.69 -1.66 28.08
CA ASN A 234 23.50 -2.25 27.02
C ASN A 234 24.94 -1.72 26.93
N HIS A 235 25.37 -0.84 27.83
CA HIS A 235 26.66 -0.14 27.78
C HIS A 235 27.68 -0.70 28.77
N LEU A 236 27.22 -1.43 29.80
CA LEU A 236 28.08 -2.12 30.75
C LEU A 236 28.40 -3.55 30.26
N LYS A 237 29.52 -4.09 30.71
CA LYS A 237 29.87 -5.51 30.57
C LYS A 237 30.64 -6.00 31.79
N ILE A 238 30.56 -7.31 32.04
CA ILE A 238 31.50 -7.99 32.91
C ILE A 238 32.86 -7.97 32.22
N ALA A 239 33.77 -7.20 32.81
CA ALA A 239 35.10 -6.92 32.31
C ALA A 239 36.16 -7.83 32.91
N GLY A 240 35.84 -8.62 33.92
CA GLY A 240 36.82 -9.49 34.58
C GLY A 240 36.29 -10.19 35.80
N TRP A 241 37.14 -11.00 36.42
CA TRP A 241 36.87 -11.61 37.73
C TRP A 241 37.50 -10.75 38.83
N GLY A 242 36.74 -10.47 39.89
CA GLY A 242 37.14 -9.65 41.03
C GLY A 242 37.22 -10.47 42.31
N GLY A 243 38.12 -11.46 42.36
CA GLY A 243 38.24 -12.37 43.51
C GLY A 243 38.63 -11.67 44.81
N PRO A 244 38.37 -12.27 45.98
CA PRO A 244 37.94 -13.64 46.18
C PRO A 244 36.42 -13.80 46.11
N GLU A 245 35.98 -15.04 45.86
CA GLU A 245 34.57 -15.44 45.88
C GLU A 245 33.92 -15.10 47.23
N ASP A 246 32.63 -14.75 47.18
CA ASP A 246 31.83 -14.62 48.39
C ASP A 246 31.45 -15.98 48.96
N GLU A 247 31.75 -16.17 50.24
CA GLU A 247 31.29 -17.30 51.04
C GLU A 247 30.24 -16.79 52.04
N LEU A 248 28.98 -16.83 51.62
CA LEU A 248 27.88 -16.21 52.34
C LEU A 248 27.38 -17.13 53.46
N ARG A 249 27.23 -16.51 54.63
CA ARG A 249 26.88 -17.12 55.90
C ARG A 249 25.82 -16.27 56.60
N MET A 250 25.11 -16.86 57.55
CA MET A 250 24.32 -16.11 58.52
C MET A 250 25.25 -15.58 59.62
N GLY A 251 25.11 -14.30 59.94
CA GLY A 251 25.80 -13.66 61.06
C GLY A 251 24.89 -13.58 62.26
N VAL A 252 25.34 -14.08 63.40
CA VAL A 252 24.62 -14.07 64.67
C VAL A 252 25.34 -13.13 65.63
N ALA A 253 24.62 -12.16 66.17
CA ALA A 253 25.16 -11.21 67.15
C ALA A 253 25.64 -11.92 68.42
N TYR A 254 26.67 -11.37 69.07
CA TYR A 254 27.09 -11.86 70.38
C TYR A 254 25.95 -11.85 71.40
N GLY A 255 25.93 -12.89 72.24
CA GLY A 255 24.85 -13.18 73.20
C GLY A 255 23.72 -14.02 72.63
N GLN A 256 23.72 -14.30 71.32
CA GLN A 256 22.69 -15.11 70.64
C GLN A 256 23.24 -16.42 70.05
N GLU A 257 24.34 -16.93 70.60
CA GLU A 257 25.09 -18.10 70.10
C GLU A 257 24.23 -19.38 70.02
N SER A 258 23.21 -19.46 70.86
CA SER A 258 22.25 -20.57 70.90
C SER A 258 21.47 -20.75 69.58
N LEU A 259 21.43 -19.71 68.73
CA LEU A 259 20.79 -19.78 67.42
C LEU A 259 21.58 -20.65 66.42
N LEU A 260 22.91 -20.70 66.52
CA LEU A 260 23.77 -21.33 65.51
C LEU A 260 23.52 -22.83 65.32
N PRO A 261 23.41 -23.67 66.38
CA PRO A 261 23.11 -25.08 66.20
C PRO A 261 21.77 -25.33 65.47
N VAL A 262 20.76 -24.49 65.76
CA VAL A 262 19.43 -24.59 65.12
C VAL A 262 19.51 -24.17 63.65
N ILE A 263 20.16 -23.05 63.37
CA ILE A 263 20.38 -22.52 62.02
C ILE A 263 21.18 -23.52 61.17
N ASN A 264 22.34 -23.97 61.65
CA ASN A 264 23.19 -24.91 60.90
C ASN A 264 22.45 -26.24 60.65
N LYS A 265 21.67 -26.73 61.61
CA LYS A 265 20.84 -27.92 61.41
C LYS A 265 19.80 -27.71 60.29
N ALA A 266 19.13 -26.55 60.26
CA ALA A 266 18.17 -26.23 59.22
C ALA A 266 18.85 -26.05 57.84
N LEU A 267 19.97 -25.31 57.78
CA LEU A 267 20.75 -25.09 56.55
C LEU A 267 21.28 -26.41 55.94
N ASN A 268 21.74 -27.33 56.79
CA ASN A 268 22.22 -28.64 56.36
C ASN A 268 21.08 -29.60 55.93
N ALA A 269 19.83 -29.30 56.30
CA ALA A 269 18.67 -30.06 55.86
C ALA A 269 18.10 -29.59 54.51
N VAL A 270 18.50 -28.40 54.02
CA VAL A 270 18.07 -27.90 52.71
C VAL A 270 18.62 -28.81 51.61
N SER A 271 17.72 -29.52 50.93
CA SER A 271 18.09 -30.42 49.82
C SER A 271 18.72 -29.65 48.65
N GLU A 272 19.59 -30.31 47.88
CA GLU A 272 20.17 -29.72 46.67
C GLU A 272 19.10 -29.24 45.68
N GLN A 273 17.99 -29.97 45.55
CA GLN A 273 16.88 -29.57 44.69
C GLN A 273 16.22 -28.27 45.16
N GLU A 274 16.08 -28.08 46.47
CA GLU A 274 15.56 -26.85 47.06
C GLU A 274 16.52 -25.68 46.82
N ARG A 275 17.84 -25.90 47.01
CA ARG A 275 18.88 -24.89 46.72
C ARG A 275 18.82 -24.42 45.26
N ILE A 276 18.69 -25.37 44.32
CA ILE A 276 18.55 -25.08 42.89
C ILE A 276 17.24 -24.32 42.61
N THR A 277 16.15 -24.70 43.27
CA THR A 277 14.83 -24.05 43.08
C THR A 277 14.84 -22.60 43.55
N ILE A 278 15.40 -22.33 44.75
CA ILE A 278 15.60 -20.97 45.25
C ILE A 278 16.49 -20.17 44.29
N TYR A 279 17.62 -20.74 43.88
CA TYR A 279 18.52 -20.08 42.93
C TYR A 279 17.82 -19.74 41.59
N GLN A 280 17.08 -20.68 41.01
CA GLN A 280 16.35 -20.46 39.77
C GLN A 280 15.23 -19.43 39.90
N LYS A 281 14.52 -19.40 41.03
CA LYS A 281 13.47 -18.39 41.29
C LYS A 281 14.01 -16.97 41.16
N TRP A 282 15.21 -16.73 41.67
CA TRP A 282 15.81 -15.39 41.71
C TRP A 282 16.76 -15.09 40.53
N ASN A 283 17.18 -16.11 39.78
CA ASN A 283 18.09 -15.96 38.63
C ASN A 283 17.43 -16.26 37.27
N ASN A 284 16.21 -16.82 37.22
CA ASN A 284 15.50 -17.00 35.95
C ASN A 284 15.07 -15.64 35.40
N VAL A 285 15.84 -15.19 34.42
CA VAL A 285 15.49 -14.10 33.51
C VAL A 285 14.25 -14.53 32.72
N THR A 286 13.05 -14.20 33.21
CA THR A 286 11.95 -13.97 32.27
C THR A 286 12.31 -12.68 31.56
N VAL A 287 12.98 -12.78 30.41
CA VAL A 287 13.02 -11.68 29.44
C VAL A 287 11.56 -11.50 29.05
N ILE A 288 10.85 -10.65 29.80
CA ILE A 288 9.59 -10.10 29.33
C ILE A 288 10.06 -9.13 28.27
N ASP A 289 10.23 -9.64 27.04
CA ASP A 289 10.22 -8.78 25.87
C ASP A 289 8.83 -8.12 25.88
N GLU A 290 8.70 -7.00 26.59
CA GLU A 290 7.73 -5.97 26.24
C GLU A 290 8.16 -5.40 24.88
N THR A 291 8.12 -6.26 23.87
CA THR A 291 8.27 -5.86 22.48
C THR A 291 7.08 -4.96 22.24
N ASN A 292 7.34 -3.66 22.23
CA ASN A 292 6.32 -2.66 22.00
C ASN A 292 5.87 -2.76 20.54
N TYR A 293 4.86 -3.61 20.30
CA TYR A 293 4.28 -3.83 18.98
C TYR A 293 3.51 -2.62 18.46
N SER A 294 3.38 -1.51 19.22
CA SER A 294 2.68 -0.29 18.77
C SER A 294 3.23 0.21 17.44
N LEU A 295 4.57 0.27 17.30
CA LEU A 295 5.20 0.70 16.05
C LEU A 295 4.92 -0.30 14.91
N VAL A 296 4.95 -1.60 15.20
CA VAL A 296 4.66 -2.66 14.23
C VAL A 296 3.22 -2.55 13.73
N TYR A 297 2.25 -2.38 14.63
CA TYR A 297 0.84 -2.19 14.26
C TYR A 297 0.63 -0.89 13.49
N GLN A 298 1.31 0.21 13.86
CA GLN A 298 1.25 1.47 13.11
C GLN A 298 1.78 1.31 11.68
N VAL A 299 2.91 0.63 11.50
CA VAL A 299 3.48 0.35 10.17
C VAL A 299 2.56 -0.56 9.36
N ILE A 300 2.00 -1.61 9.96
CA ILE A 300 1.04 -2.49 9.28
C ILE A 300 -0.20 -1.71 8.86
N CYS A 301 -0.79 -0.91 9.76
CA CYS A 301 -1.96 -0.08 9.47
C CYS A 301 -1.66 0.94 8.37
N ALA A 302 -0.52 1.62 8.42
CA ALA A 302 -0.10 2.58 7.39
C ALA A 302 0.11 1.87 6.04
N THR A 303 0.71 0.69 6.04
CA THR A 303 0.93 -0.11 4.81
C THR A 303 -0.40 -0.60 4.24
N CYS A 304 -1.30 -1.12 5.06
CA CYS A 304 -2.65 -1.54 4.65
C CYS A 304 -3.46 -0.35 4.10
N LEU A 305 -3.39 0.82 4.75
CA LEU A 305 -4.05 2.04 4.28
C LEU A 305 -3.48 2.48 2.93
N LEU A 306 -2.15 2.46 2.77
CA LEU A 306 -1.49 2.77 1.50
C LEU A 306 -1.94 1.83 0.38
N LEU A 307 -1.97 0.52 0.63
CA LEU A 307 -2.43 -0.48 -0.32
C LEU A 307 -3.91 -0.29 -0.68
N LEU A 308 -4.75 0.08 0.29
CA LEU A 308 -6.17 0.36 0.08
C LEU A 308 -6.36 1.62 -0.79
N ILE A 309 -5.58 2.68 -0.55
CA ILE A 309 -5.58 3.91 -1.38
C ILE A 309 -5.13 3.59 -2.81
N LEU A 310 -4.06 2.81 -2.99
CA LEU A 310 -3.57 2.40 -4.30
C LEU A 310 -4.58 1.50 -5.03
N GLY A 311 -5.22 0.57 -4.32
CA GLY A 311 -6.30 -0.27 -4.84
C GLY A 311 -7.53 0.53 -5.25
N ALA A 312 -7.98 1.47 -4.43
CA ALA A 312 -9.10 2.36 -4.75
C ALA A 312 -8.75 3.24 -5.96
N ARG A 313 -7.57 3.85 -5.98
CA ARG A 313 -7.10 4.69 -7.10
C ARG A 313 -7.10 3.91 -8.42
N THR A 314 -6.52 2.71 -8.43
CA THR A 314 -6.48 1.87 -9.64
C THR A 314 -7.87 1.43 -10.08
N TYR A 315 -8.75 1.08 -9.15
CA TYR A 315 -10.15 0.77 -9.44
C TYR A 315 -10.89 1.95 -10.10
N PHE A 316 -10.79 3.16 -9.51
CA PHE A 316 -11.43 4.34 -10.06
C PHE A 316 -10.87 4.72 -11.44
N ILE A 317 -9.54 4.69 -11.63
CA ILE A 317 -8.93 4.96 -12.93
C ILE A 317 -9.45 3.98 -13.99
N SER A 318 -9.56 2.70 -13.66
CA SER A 318 -10.09 1.69 -14.59
C SER A 318 -11.54 2.00 -14.99
N GLN A 319 -12.38 2.41 -14.03
CA GLN A 319 -13.75 2.85 -14.30
C GLN A 319 -13.80 4.09 -15.21
N TYR A 320 -12.96 5.09 -14.96
CA TYR A 320 -12.88 6.29 -15.80
C TYR A 320 -12.40 5.97 -17.21
N ASN A 321 -11.38 5.13 -17.36
CA ASN A 321 -10.86 4.74 -18.66
C ASN A 321 -11.92 4.02 -19.50
N ARG A 322 -12.75 3.14 -18.90
CA ARG A 322 -13.87 2.50 -19.61
C ARG A 322 -14.87 3.52 -20.13
N ARG A 323 -15.30 4.45 -19.27
CA ARG A 323 -16.23 5.54 -19.67
C ARG A 323 -15.63 6.43 -20.75
N LEU A 324 -14.33 6.69 -20.70
CA LEU A 324 -13.63 7.48 -21.70
C LEU A 324 -13.61 6.77 -23.05
N THR A 325 -13.32 5.46 -23.07
CA THR A 325 -13.36 4.67 -24.30
C THR A 325 -14.76 4.64 -24.91
N ASP A 326 -15.81 4.42 -24.10
CA ASP A 326 -17.19 4.43 -24.58
C ASP A 326 -17.56 5.79 -25.18
N LYS A 327 -17.14 6.89 -24.52
CA LYS A 327 -17.38 8.25 -25.02
C LYS A 327 -16.61 8.54 -26.31
N ASN A 328 -15.37 8.08 -26.42
CA ASN A 328 -14.59 8.20 -27.65
C ASN A 328 -15.24 7.44 -28.80
N GLN A 329 -15.75 6.23 -28.54
CA GLN A 329 -16.46 5.45 -29.55
C GLN A 329 -17.77 6.13 -29.98
N GLN A 330 -18.54 6.68 -29.03
CA GLN A 330 -19.74 7.47 -29.32
C GLN A 330 -19.42 8.70 -30.17
N LEU A 331 -18.34 9.42 -29.86
CA LEU A 331 -17.88 10.57 -30.62
C LEU A 331 -17.53 10.19 -32.05
N GLU A 332 -16.85 9.07 -32.24
CA GLU A 332 -16.47 8.60 -33.57
C GLU A 332 -17.70 8.22 -34.42
N THR A 333 -18.66 7.50 -33.83
CA THR A 333 -19.93 7.20 -34.52
C THR A 333 -20.69 8.46 -34.88
N LEU A 334 -20.79 9.43 -33.97
CA LEU A 334 -21.49 10.69 -34.23
C LEU A 334 -20.78 11.51 -35.31
N ARG A 335 -19.45 11.51 -35.33
CA ARG A 335 -18.64 12.15 -36.37
C ARG A 335 -18.92 11.55 -37.74
N GLN A 336 -18.91 10.22 -37.85
CA GLN A 336 -19.22 9.53 -39.11
C GLN A 336 -20.64 9.82 -39.59
N GLN A 337 -21.61 9.85 -38.68
CA GLN A 337 -22.99 10.23 -39.01
C GLN A 337 -23.08 11.68 -39.51
N LEU A 338 -22.37 12.60 -38.87
CA LEU A 338 -22.33 13.99 -39.28
C LEU A 338 -21.68 14.16 -40.65
N GLU A 339 -20.57 13.47 -40.91
CA GLU A 339 -19.89 13.48 -42.22
C GLU A 339 -20.79 12.91 -43.32
N ALA A 340 -21.48 11.79 -43.07
CA ALA A 340 -22.43 11.20 -44.02
C ALA A 340 -23.63 12.13 -44.28
N SER A 341 -24.20 12.72 -43.23
CA SER A 341 -25.33 13.66 -43.36
C SER A 341 -24.91 14.93 -44.10
N ASN A 342 -23.71 15.45 -43.85
CA ASN A 342 -23.19 16.60 -44.59
C ASN A 342 -22.97 16.27 -46.08
N ALA A 343 -22.43 15.09 -46.40
CA ALA A 343 -22.25 14.66 -47.78
C ALA A 343 -23.61 14.49 -48.50
N GLU A 344 -24.62 13.97 -47.81
CA GLU A 344 -25.98 13.86 -48.33
C GLU A 344 -26.61 15.24 -48.56
N LEU A 345 -26.47 16.16 -47.60
CA LEU A 345 -26.96 17.54 -47.74
C LEU A 345 -26.25 18.27 -48.89
N GLU A 346 -24.94 18.07 -49.05
CA GLU A 346 -24.18 18.63 -50.17
C GLU A 346 -24.68 18.04 -51.50
N PHE A 347 -24.90 16.74 -51.56
CA PHE A 347 -25.47 16.09 -52.74
C PHE A 347 -26.86 16.65 -53.07
N LEU A 348 -27.78 16.74 -52.11
CA LEU A 348 -29.13 17.28 -52.33
C LEU A 348 -29.13 18.78 -52.65
N SER A 349 -28.15 19.53 -52.12
CA SER A 349 -27.97 20.95 -52.45
C SER A 349 -27.48 21.14 -53.89
N THR A 350 -26.71 20.20 -54.43
CA THR A 350 -26.04 20.33 -55.73
C THR A 350 -26.73 19.57 -56.86
N HIS A 351 -27.35 18.42 -56.57
CA HIS A 351 -27.91 17.48 -57.53
C HIS A 351 -29.40 17.23 -57.31
N ASP A 352 -30.07 16.78 -58.37
CA ASP A 352 -31.44 16.28 -58.34
C ASP A 352 -31.44 14.82 -57.86
N PRO A 353 -32.20 14.46 -56.80
CA PRO A 353 -32.15 13.13 -56.21
C PRO A 353 -32.61 12.02 -57.15
N LEU A 354 -33.50 12.31 -58.10
CA LEU A 354 -34.00 11.33 -59.07
C LEU A 354 -32.99 11.13 -60.20
N THR A 355 -32.70 12.18 -60.96
CA THR A 355 -31.93 12.09 -62.21
C THR A 355 -30.41 12.08 -62.00
N LYS A 356 -29.93 12.41 -60.80
CA LYS A 356 -28.51 12.59 -60.43
C LYS A 356 -27.77 13.66 -61.24
N LEU A 357 -28.50 14.47 -62.02
CA LEU A 357 -27.98 15.67 -62.67
C LEU A 357 -27.83 16.78 -61.65
N TYR A 358 -27.15 17.88 -62.01
CA TYR A 358 -27.23 19.09 -61.19
C TYR A 358 -28.69 19.55 -61.05
N ASN A 359 -29.06 20.09 -59.90
CA ASN A 359 -30.38 20.67 -59.73
C ASN A 359 -30.42 22.14 -60.18
N ARG A 360 -31.64 22.66 -60.36
CA ARG A 360 -31.87 24.07 -60.70
C ARG A 360 -31.17 25.06 -59.76
N HIS A 361 -31.15 24.80 -58.46
CA HIS A 361 -30.54 25.71 -57.48
C HIS A 361 -29.03 25.83 -57.70
N TYR A 362 -28.34 24.70 -57.92
CA TYR A 362 -26.92 24.66 -58.20
C TYR A 362 -26.58 25.30 -59.53
N PHE A 363 -27.35 25.00 -60.58
CA PHE A 363 -27.20 25.63 -61.89
C PHE A 363 -27.31 27.16 -61.80
N ASN A 364 -28.32 27.67 -61.10
CA ASN A 364 -28.50 29.11 -60.87
C ASN A 364 -27.33 29.71 -60.10
N ARG A 365 -26.89 29.05 -59.03
CA ARG A 365 -25.76 29.53 -58.21
C ARG A 365 -24.48 29.62 -59.02
N LEU A 366 -24.21 28.65 -59.90
CA LEU A 366 -22.98 28.66 -60.69
C LEU A 366 -23.01 29.63 -61.88
N PHE A 367 -24.14 29.72 -62.60
CA PHE A 367 -24.16 30.36 -63.92
C PHE A 367 -25.04 31.59 -64.01
N ILE A 368 -26.11 31.68 -63.22
CA ILE A 368 -27.04 32.82 -63.28
C ILE A 368 -26.67 33.90 -62.27
N ASN A 369 -26.38 33.52 -61.03
CA ASN A 369 -26.16 34.45 -59.92
C ASN A 369 -24.68 34.82 -59.73
N ASN A 370 -23.76 34.09 -60.37
CA ASN A 370 -22.32 34.30 -60.19
C ASN A 370 -21.76 35.26 -61.26
N GLU A 371 -21.88 36.55 -61.02
CA GLU A 371 -21.42 37.58 -61.96
C GLU A 371 -19.89 37.63 -62.12
N GLN A 372 -19.12 37.01 -61.19
CA GLN A 372 -17.66 37.09 -61.12
C GLN A 372 -16.88 36.21 -62.12
N HIS A 373 -17.55 35.44 -62.98
CA HIS A 373 -16.83 34.71 -64.03
C HIS A 373 -16.24 35.65 -65.08
N ASP A 374 -14.94 35.46 -65.35
CA ASP A 374 -14.16 36.16 -66.36
C ASP A 374 -14.91 36.21 -67.70
N GLN A 375 -14.98 37.39 -68.35
CA GLN A 375 -15.69 37.56 -69.62
C GLN A 375 -15.14 36.62 -70.70
N SER A 376 -13.86 36.26 -70.60
CA SER A 376 -13.19 35.27 -71.44
C SER A 376 -13.82 33.86 -71.34
N ALA A 377 -14.30 33.47 -70.15
CA ALA A 377 -14.91 32.16 -69.89
C ALA A 377 -16.36 32.08 -70.40
N LYS A 378 -17.08 33.21 -70.43
CA LYS A 378 -18.46 33.31 -70.93
C LYS A 378 -18.55 33.36 -72.47
N ALA A 379 -17.46 33.69 -73.15
CA ALA A 379 -17.42 33.80 -74.60
C ALA A 379 -17.75 32.45 -75.28
N GLY A 380 -18.79 32.45 -76.11
CA GLY A 380 -19.21 31.26 -76.85
C GLY A 380 -19.98 30.22 -76.03
N MET A 381 -20.56 30.58 -74.88
CA MET A 381 -21.52 29.71 -74.20
C MET A 381 -22.86 29.67 -74.97
N CYS A 382 -23.45 28.49 -75.06
CA CYS A 382 -24.79 28.31 -75.58
C CYS A 382 -25.64 27.55 -74.56
N LEU A 383 -26.88 27.99 -74.40
CA LEU A 383 -27.85 27.37 -73.52
C LEU A 383 -28.88 26.59 -74.35
N VAL A 384 -29.18 25.37 -73.92
CA VAL A 384 -30.24 24.54 -74.48
C VAL A 384 -31.26 24.24 -73.38
N MET A 385 -32.50 24.62 -73.61
CA MET A 385 -33.66 24.22 -72.82
C MET A 385 -34.32 23.03 -73.49
N ILE A 386 -34.61 22.00 -72.72
CA ILE A 386 -35.16 20.73 -73.20
C ILE A 386 -36.39 20.42 -72.38
N ASP A 387 -37.46 19.99 -73.03
CA ASP A 387 -38.65 19.48 -72.36
C ASP A 387 -39.13 18.20 -73.05
N ILE A 388 -39.53 17.22 -72.25
CA ILE A 388 -40.08 15.95 -72.74
C ILE A 388 -41.52 16.19 -73.18
N ASP A 389 -41.79 15.98 -74.46
CA ASP A 389 -43.11 16.21 -75.03
C ASP A 389 -44.14 15.22 -74.44
N TYR A 390 -45.33 15.73 -74.11
CA TYR A 390 -46.46 14.94 -73.61
C TYR A 390 -46.16 14.14 -72.31
N PHE A 391 -45.15 14.55 -71.52
CA PHE A 391 -44.77 13.85 -70.30
C PHE A 391 -45.89 13.71 -69.27
N LYS A 392 -46.77 14.72 -69.18
CA LYS A 392 -47.97 14.65 -68.35
C LYS A 392 -48.88 13.48 -68.73
N GLU A 393 -49.10 13.24 -70.03
CA GLU A 393 -49.95 12.14 -70.51
C GLU A 393 -49.34 10.77 -70.17
N ILE A 394 -48.01 10.68 -70.18
CA ILE A 394 -47.27 9.49 -69.76
C ILE A 394 -47.51 9.22 -68.27
N ASN A 395 -47.37 10.24 -67.43
CA ASN A 395 -47.65 10.13 -65.98
C ASN A 395 -49.11 9.77 -65.71
N ASP A 396 -50.06 10.39 -66.42
CA ASP A 396 -51.49 10.16 -66.24
C ASP A 396 -51.91 8.75 -66.72
N THR A 397 -51.21 8.19 -67.72
CA THR A 397 -51.54 6.88 -68.32
C THR A 397 -50.82 5.71 -67.64
N LEU A 398 -49.54 5.89 -67.33
CA LEU A 398 -48.64 4.81 -66.87
C LEU A 398 -48.22 4.98 -65.40
N GLY A 399 -48.56 6.10 -64.78
CA GLY A 399 -48.26 6.43 -63.39
C GLY A 399 -46.89 7.07 -63.21
N HIS A 400 -46.76 7.85 -62.13
CA HIS A 400 -45.56 8.61 -61.80
C HIS A 400 -44.30 7.75 -61.68
N ASN A 401 -44.39 6.51 -61.20
CA ASN A 401 -43.23 5.60 -61.12
C ASN A 401 -42.62 5.30 -62.50
N VAL A 402 -43.45 5.21 -63.54
CA VAL A 402 -42.97 5.01 -64.92
C VAL A 402 -42.34 6.30 -65.45
N GLY A 403 -42.97 7.45 -65.17
CA GLY A 403 -42.41 8.76 -65.49
C GLY A 403 -41.04 9.01 -64.85
N ASP A 404 -40.88 8.63 -63.58
CA ASP A 404 -39.62 8.78 -62.85
C ASP A 404 -38.48 7.96 -63.50
N ARG A 405 -38.75 6.70 -63.88
CA ARG A 405 -37.80 5.87 -64.63
C ARG A 405 -37.45 6.48 -65.98
N ILE A 406 -38.44 7.06 -66.66
CA ILE A 406 -38.20 7.75 -67.93
C ILE A 406 -37.28 8.95 -67.73
N LEU A 407 -37.47 9.75 -66.68
CA LEU A 407 -36.60 10.89 -66.38
C LEU A 407 -35.15 10.47 -66.09
N GLU A 408 -34.96 9.36 -65.37
CA GLU A 408 -33.64 8.76 -65.15
C GLU A 408 -33.00 8.28 -66.47
N GLN A 409 -33.77 7.64 -67.35
CA GLN A 409 -33.28 7.18 -68.65
C GLN A 409 -32.93 8.35 -69.58
N VAL A 410 -33.78 9.40 -69.60
CA VAL A 410 -33.50 10.62 -70.36
C VAL A 410 -32.25 11.31 -69.83
N SER A 411 -32.07 11.42 -68.51
CA SER A 411 -30.87 12.04 -67.93
C SER A 411 -29.59 11.32 -68.34
N GLN A 412 -29.61 9.98 -68.37
CA GLN A 412 -28.50 9.17 -68.90
C GLN A 412 -28.25 9.47 -70.37
N VAL A 413 -29.29 9.53 -71.21
CA VAL A 413 -29.12 9.86 -72.64
C VAL A 413 -28.48 11.22 -72.82
N LEU A 414 -28.92 12.23 -72.06
CA LEU A 414 -28.36 13.59 -72.10
C LEU A 414 -26.88 13.59 -71.68
N GLN A 415 -26.53 12.98 -70.55
CA GLN A 415 -25.13 12.89 -70.08
C GLN A 415 -24.20 12.21 -71.10
N HIS A 416 -24.66 11.16 -71.78
CA HIS A 416 -23.87 10.45 -72.80
C HIS A 416 -23.77 11.20 -74.14
N CYS A 417 -24.55 12.27 -74.33
CA CYS A 417 -24.51 13.08 -75.55
C CYS A 417 -23.61 14.30 -75.43
N VAL A 418 -23.44 14.83 -74.23
CA VAL A 418 -22.66 16.03 -73.95
C VAL A 418 -21.19 15.71 -73.67
N ARG A 419 -20.34 16.73 -73.68
CA ARG A 419 -18.92 16.60 -73.30
C ARG A 419 -18.76 16.76 -71.78
N GLU A 420 -17.60 16.38 -71.27
CA GLU A 420 -17.23 16.58 -69.85
C GLU A 420 -17.23 18.07 -69.45
N SER A 421 -16.96 18.97 -70.39
CA SER A 421 -16.99 20.44 -70.19
C SER A 421 -18.40 21.02 -70.14
N ASP A 422 -19.41 20.28 -70.62
CA ASP A 422 -20.79 20.76 -70.69
C ASP A 422 -21.54 20.43 -69.40
N VAL A 423 -22.44 21.30 -68.98
CA VAL A 423 -23.20 21.11 -67.75
C VAL A 423 -24.63 20.70 -68.10
N VAL A 424 -25.09 19.59 -67.52
CA VAL A 424 -26.48 19.13 -67.64
C VAL A 424 -27.14 19.24 -66.27
N ALA A 425 -28.28 19.91 -66.20
CA ALA A 425 -29.07 20.04 -64.99
C ALA A 425 -30.55 19.75 -65.25
N ARG A 426 -31.25 19.24 -64.23
CA ARG A 426 -32.71 19.16 -64.23
C ARG A 426 -33.26 20.49 -63.74
N TRP A 427 -34.04 21.16 -64.59
CA TRP A 427 -34.58 22.49 -64.31
C TRP A 427 -35.95 22.43 -63.62
N GLY A 428 -36.82 21.52 -64.07
CA GLY A 428 -38.20 21.39 -63.62
C GLY A 428 -38.67 19.94 -63.54
N GLY A 429 -39.98 19.72 -63.58
CA GLY A 429 -40.58 18.38 -63.55
C GLY A 429 -40.04 17.48 -64.67
N GLU A 430 -40.22 17.92 -65.91
CA GLU A 430 -39.79 17.24 -67.14
C GLU A 430 -38.79 18.06 -67.97
N GLU A 431 -38.28 19.14 -67.38
CA GLU A 431 -37.42 20.11 -68.04
C GLU A 431 -35.95 19.92 -67.67
N PHE A 432 -35.09 19.97 -68.68
CA PHE A 432 -33.64 19.88 -68.55
C PHE A 432 -32.96 21.09 -69.19
N VAL A 433 -31.80 21.46 -68.67
CA VAL A 433 -30.95 22.50 -69.23
C VAL A 433 -29.56 21.95 -69.51
N ILE A 434 -29.03 22.29 -70.68
CA ILE A 434 -27.63 22.04 -71.04
C ILE A 434 -26.94 23.38 -71.27
N LEU A 435 -25.85 23.62 -70.55
CA LEU A 435 -24.94 24.72 -70.83
C LEU A 435 -23.71 24.16 -71.57
N CYS A 436 -23.65 24.43 -72.86
CA CYS A 436 -22.53 24.07 -73.71
C CYS A 436 -21.44 25.15 -73.61
N GLN A 437 -20.27 24.78 -73.10
CA GLN A 437 -19.16 25.71 -73.00
C GLN A 437 -18.41 25.80 -74.33
N GLN A 438 -17.94 27.00 -74.69
CA GLN A 438 -17.07 27.23 -75.86
C GLN A 438 -17.59 26.59 -77.17
N SER A 439 -18.88 26.74 -77.46
CA SER A 439 -19.55 26.09 -78.58
C SER A 439 -20.23 27.10 -79.51
N SER A 440 -20.15 26.86 -80.82
CA SER A 440 -20.89 27.65 -81.81
C SER A 440 -22.33 27.14 -81.95
N LEU A 441 -23.24 28.03 -82.34
CA LEU A 441 -24.67 27.69 -82.49
C LEU A 441 -24.89 26.45 -83.40
N PRO A 442 -24.20 26.30 -84.57
CA PRO A 442 -24.37 25.10 -85.41
C PRO A 442 -23.93 23.79 -84.74
N LEU A 443 -22.92 23.83 -83.87
CA LEU A 443 -22.47 22.64 -83.12
C LEU A 443 -23.51 22.24 -82.06
N VAL A 444 -24.15 23.22 -81.44
CA VAL A 444 -25.19 22.99 -80.42
C VAL A 444 -26.50 22.54 -81.06
N GLU A 445 -26.85 23.07 -82.24
CA GLU A 445 -27.94 22.54 -83.06
C GLU A 445 -27.69 21.07 -83.44
N SER A 446 -26.45 20.73 -83.81
CA SER A 446 -26.04 19.35 -84.09
C SER A 446 -26.10 18.44 -82.85
N LEU A 447 -25.83 18.98 -81.65
CA LEU A 447 -26.03 18.29 -80.37
C LEU A 447 -27.53 18.02 -80.13
N CYS A 448 -28.40 19.00 -80.36
CA CYS A 448 -29.85 18.84 -80.18
C CYS A 448 -30.40 17.76 -81.12
N VAL A 449 -29.99 17.77 -82.40
CA VAL A 449 -30.37 16.72 -83.36
C VAL A 449 -29.88 15.35 -82.89
N ARG A 450 -28.63 15.26 -82.41
CA ARG A 450 -28.09 14.00 -81.88
C ARG A 450 -28.86 13.50 -80.66
N ILE A 451 -29.23 14.39 -79.74
CA ILE A 451 -30.06 14.05 -78.57
C ILE A 451 -31.43 13.56 -79.04
N ALA A 452 -32.11 14.29 -79.92
CA ALA A 452 -33.43 13.92 -80.45
C ALA A 452 -33.41 12.54 -81.12
N GLU A 453 -32.41 12.28 -81.97
CA GLU A 453 -32.21 10.99 -82.62
C GLU A 453 -31.95 9.85 -81.62
N ARG A 454 -31.13 10.11 -80.58
CA ARG A 454 -30.87 9.10 -79.55
C ARG A 454 -32.11 8.81 -78.72
N ILE A 455 -32.86 9.83 -78.30
CA ILE A 455 -34.12 9.65 -77.55
C ILE A 455 -35.11 8.85 -78.39
N LYS A 456 -35.30 9.20 -79.67
CA LYS A 456 -36.21 8.49 -80.56
C LYS A 456 -35.90 6.99 -80.72
N HIS A 457 -34.61 6.62 -80.70
CA HIS A 457 -34.18 5.22 -80.86
C HIS A 457 -33.89 4.51 -79.52
N TYR A 458 -34.04 5.21 -78.39
CA TYR A 458 -33.81 4.62 -77.08
C TYR A 458 -34.99 3.75 -76.66
N GLN A 459 -34.71 2.56 -76.11
CA GLN A 459 -35.73 1.67 -75.58
C GLN A 459 -36.06 2.09 -74.14
N PHE A 460 -36.98 3.04 -74.00
CA PHE A 460 -37.49 3.42 -72.68
C PHE A 460 -38.33 2.31 -72.06
N THR A 461 -38.43 2.33 -70.73
CA THR A 461 -39.28 1.39 -70.00
C THR A 461 -40.72 1.42 -70.52
N ASP A 462 -41.38 0.25 -70.49
CA ASP A 462 -42.75 0.06 -70.98
C ASP A 462 -42.93 0.37 -72.49
N ASN A 463 -41.82 0.34 -73.26
CA ASN A 463 -41.76 0.62 -74.71
C ASN A 463 -42.31 2.00 -75.11
N VAL A 464 -42.24 2.97 -74.20
CA VAL A 464 -42.69 4.34 -74.45
C VAL A 464 -41.80 4.98 -75.52
N GLN A 465 -42.44 5.60 -76.52
CA GLN A 465 -41.76 6.42 -77.51
C GLN A 465 -41.83 7.88 -77.08
N LEU A 466 -40.67 8.53 -77.00
CA LEU A 466 -40.54 9.90 -76.50
C LEU A 466 -40.05 10.81 -77.61
N THR A 467 -40.52 12.05 -77.58
CA THR A 467 -39.89 13.16 -78.29
C THR A 467 -39.56 14.27 -77.31
N CYS A 468 -38.63 15.13 -77.68
CA CYS A 468 -38.31 16.32 -76.90
C CYS A 468 -38.36 17.54 -77.80
N SER A 469 -38.76 18.65 -77.20
CA SER A 469 -38.66 19.98 -77.80
C SER A 469 -37.42 20.70 -77.25
N PHE A 470 -36.76 21.49 -78.09
CA PHE A 470 -35.51 22.18 -77.74
C PHE A 470 -35.62 23.69 -78.00
N GLY A 471 -35.20 24.49 -77.02
CA GLY A 471 -34.98 25.93 -77.17
C GLY A 471 -33.51 26.26 -77.03
N VAL A 472 -32.90 26.84 -78.06
CA VAL A 472 -31.45 27.16 -78.05
C VAL A 472 -31.23 28.66 -78.10
N ALA A 473 -30.37 29.17 -77.23
CA ALA A 473 -29.90 30.55 -77.27
C ALA A 473 -28.37 30.60 -77.10
N LYS A 474 -27.72 31.48 -77.86
CA LYS A 474 -26.30 31.79 -77.66
C LYS A 474 -26.18 33.00 -76.74
N LEU A 475 -25.30 32.89 -75.74
CA LEU A 475 -24.98 34.01 -74.86
C LEU A 475 -24.25 35.07 -75.69
N ALA A 476 -24.81 36.27 -75.75
CA ALA A 476 -24.22 37.42 -76.42
C ALA A 476 -23.15 38.10 -75.54
N ASP A 477 -22.28 38.88 -76.18
CA ASP A 477 -21.24 39.62 -75.47
C ASP A 477 -21.88 40.63 -74.49
N ASN A 478 -21.41 40.63 -73.24
CA ASN A 478 -21.97 41.43 -72.14
C ASN A 478 -23.45 41.17 -71.80
N GLU A 479 -24.04 40.06 -72.25
CA GLU A 479 -25.39 39.66 -71.87
C GLU A 479 -25.37 38.92 -70.51
N PRO A 480 -26.23 39.30 -69.54
CA PRO A 480 -26.47 38.48 -68.35
C PRO A 480 -27.02 37.11 -68.71
N MET A 481 -26.52 36.05 -68.04
CA MET A 481 -26.98 34.66 -68.29
C MET A 481 -28.50 34.50 -68.17
N MET A 482 -29.14 35.26 -67.29
CA MET A 482 -30.59 35.27 -67.12
C MET A 482 -31.34 35.64 -68.42
N LEU A 483 -30.84 36.60 -69.20
CA LEU A 483 -31.49 36.99 -70.47
C LEU A 483 -31.33 35.91 -71.54
N CYS A 484 -30.17 35.26 -71.60
CA CYS A 484 -29.94 34.10 -72.47
C CYS A 484 -30.86 32.93 -72.09
N PHE A 485 -31.09 32.72 -70.78
CA PHE A 485 -32.05 31.76 -70.27
C PHE A 485 -33.48 32.06 -70.75
N GLU A 486 -33.95 33.30 -70.60
CA GLU A 486 -35.28 33.71 -71.07
C GLU A 486 -35.43 33.57 -72.60
N ARG A 487 -34.36 33.80 -73.37
CA ARG A 487 -34.34 33.58 -74.83
C ARG A 487 -34.48 32.11 -75.18
N ALA A 488 -33.74 31.22 -74.49
CA ALA A 488 -33.83 29.79 -74.69
C ALA A 488 -35.22 29.25 -74.31
N ASP A 489 -35.80 29.72 -73.20
CA ASP A 489 -37.15 29.35 -72.76
C ASP A 489 -38.23 29.79 -73.77
N ARG A 490 -38.17 31.03 -74.27
CA ARG A 490 -39.06 31.48 -75.36
C ARG A 490 -38.88 30.66 -76.63
N ALA A 491 -37.66 30.26 -76.95
CA ALA A 491 -37.41 29.38 -78.09
C ALA A 491 -38.04 28.00 -77.87
N LEU A 492 -37.93 27.41 -76.68
CA LEU A 492 -38.57 26.14 -76.32
C LEU A 492 -40.10 26.24 -76.42
N TYR A 493 -40.68 27.33 -75.93
CA TYR A 493 -42.11 27.60 -76.06
C TYR A 493 -42.55 27.64 -77.54
N ARG A 494 -41.78 28.29 -78.41
CA ARG A 494 -42.03 28.29 -79.87
C ARG A 494 -41.95 26.89 -80.46
N ALA A 495 -40.97 26.08 -80.05
CA ALA A 495 -40.84 24.69 -80.50
C ALA A 495 -42.08 23.86 -80.13
N LYS A 496 -42.58 24.02 -78.90
CA LYS A 496 -43.82 23.35 -78.45
C LYS A 496 -45.05 23.81 -79.22
N ALA A 497 -45.19 25.12 -79.47
CA ALA A 497 -46.34 25.69 -80.16
C ALA A 497 -46.42 25.32 -81.66
N GLN A 498 -45.27 25.06 -82.29
CA GLN A 498 -45.16 24.72 -83.71
C GLN A 498 -45.30 23.23 -84.02
N GLY A 499 -45.62 22.39 -83.03
CA GLY A 499 -45.90 20.97 -83.25
C GLY A 499 -45.02 20.00 -82.46
N ARG A 500 -44.10 20.49 -81.61
CA ARG A 500 -43.19 19.68 -80.77
C ARG A 500 -42.20 18.83 -81.58
N ASN A 501 -41.38 18.02 -80.91
CA ASN A 501 -40.32 17.20 -81.52
C ASN A 501 -39.39 17.97 -82.46
N GLN A 502 -39.00 19.19 -82.06
CA GLN A 502 -38.20 20.07 -82.89
C GLN A 502 -37.39 21.04 -82.04
N MET A 503 -36.44 21.71 -82.68
CA MET A 503 -35.68 22.80 -82.07
C MET A 503 -36.10 24.15 -82.64
N CYS A 504 -36.12 25.16 -81.78
CA CYS A 504 -36.19 26.56 -82.18
C CYS A 504 -34.98 27.28 -81.61
N THR A 505 -34.42 28.21 -82.37
CA THR A 505 -33.28 29.02 -81.94
C THR A 505 -33.68 30.49 -81.81
N ASP A 506 -33.14 31.17 -80.81
CA ASP A 506 -33.18 32.63 -80.68
C ASP A 506 -31.75 33.14 -80.89
N LYS A 507 -31.55 33.93 -81.96
CA LYS A 507 -30.22 34.33 -82.44
C LYS A 507 -29.62 35.45 -81.64
#